data_AF-A0A8H7L2P4-F1
#
_entry.id   AF-A0A8H7L2P4-F1
#
_cell.length_a   1.000
_cell.length_b   1.000
_cell.length_c   1.000
_cell.angle_alpha   90.00
_cell.angle_beta   90.00
_cell.angle_gamma   90.00
#
_symmetry.space_group_name_H-M   'P 1'
#
loop_
_entity.id
_entity.type
_entity.pdbx_description
1 polymer ?
#
loop_
_entity_poly.entity_id
_entity_poly.type
_entity_poly.pdbx_seq_one_letter_code
_entity_poly.pdbx_strand_id
1 'polypeptide(L)'
;MDDSGGSGHGHQPAPYEVRVTTHGKMHGWVEFSLKHLQDSDIPLRLHTLPAPSHKEKPSGHDAPADLVPETKDRMPDSTTTIPRLISVVEIIKREYLKTLSLKESRSLTGLHQYNEIGVLDSSTAPEDRDQMVAQALAGTSL
;
A
#
# COMPACT_ATOMS: atom_id res chain seq x y z
N MET A 1 31.18 12.53 34.36
CA MET A 1 31.14 11.40 33.43
C MET A 1 29.83 10.71 33.71
N ASP A 2 28.78 11.13 33.02
CA ASP A 2 27.53 10.39 32.97
C ASP A 2 27.08 10.43 31.52
N ASP A 3 27.37 9.32 30.87
CA ASP A 3 27.03 8.97 29.51
C ASP A 3 25.57 8.51 29.52
N SER A 4 24.70 9.21 28.81
CA SER A 4 23.31 8.77 28.59
C SER A 4 23.02 9.00 27.12
N GLY A 5 23.47 8.05 26.32
CA GLY A 5 23.14 7.92 24.91
C GLY A 5 21.63 7.76 24.73
N GLY A 6 20.96 8.85 24.36
CA GLY A 6 19.61 8.80 23.83
C GLY A 6 19.64 8.09 22.49
N SER A 7 19.16 6.84 22.46
CA SER A 7 18.93 6.08 21.24
C SER A 7 17.89 6.81 20.38
N GLY A 8 18.37 7.61 19.43
CA GLY A 8 17.56 8.19 18.37
C GLY A 8 17.02 7.08 17.47
N HIS A 9 15.94 6.42 17.87
CA HIS A 9 15.09 5.69 16.93
C HIS A 9 14.49 6.76 16.01
N GLY A 10 15.13 6.95 14.85
CA GLY A 10 14.57 7.76 13.78
C GLY A 10 13.18 7.25 13.48
N HIS A 11 12.16 8.05 13.81
CA HIS A 11 10.78 7.76 13.50
C HIS A 11 10.65 7.82 11.98
N GLN A 12 10.76 6.68 11.30
CA GLN A 12 10.60 6.63 9.85
C GLN A 12 9.15 7.02 9.56
N PRO A 13 8.90 8.03 8.70
CA PRO A 13 7.54 8.48 8.42
C PRO A 13 6.74 7.33 7.82
N ALA A 14 5.50 7.16 8.30
CA ALA A 14 4.59 6.14 7.78
C ALA A 14 4.44 6.27 6.25
N PRO A 15 4.38 5.15 5.52
CA PRO A 15 4.28 5.18 4.07
C PRO A 15 2.96 5.83 3.62
N TYR A 16 3.01 6.58 2.53
CA TYR A 16 1.80 7.10 1.90
C TYR A 16 1.07 5.96 1.17
N GLU A 17 -0.23 5.77 1.45
CA GLU A 17 -1.00 4.66 0.90
C GLU A 17 -1.82 5.02 -0.34
N VAL A 18 -1.76 4.17 -1.37
CA VAL A 18 -2.56 4.27 -2.59
C VAL A 18 -3.27 2.96 -2.85
N ARG A 19 -4.61 2.98 -2.77
CA ARG A 19 -5.45 1.84 -3.13
C ARG A 19 -5.74 1.81 -4.63
N VAL A 20 -5.31 0.76 -5.31
CA VAL A 20 -5.71 0.47 -6.70
C VAL A 20 -7.04 -0.27 -6.68
N THR A 21 -8.02 0.26 -7.41
CA THR A 21 -9.40 -0.27 -7.44
C THR A 21 -9.87 -0.55 -8.87
N THR A 22 -10.96 -1.31 -9.01
CA THR A 22 -11.52 -1.69 -10.32
C THR A 22 -11.89 -0.48 -11.17
N HIS A 23 -12.51 0.55 -10.56
CA HIS A 23 -13.08 1.69 -11.26
C HIS A 23 -12.21 2.96 -11.25
N GLY A 24 -11.07 2.95 -10.54
CA GLY A 24 -10.19 4.12 -10.53
C GLY A 24 -9.40 4.27 -11.83
N LYS A 25 -8.92 5.49 -12.11
CA LYS A 25 -8.21 5.81 -13.35
C LYS A 25 -6.72 5.53 -13.20
N MET A 26 -6.18 4.66 -14.07
CA MET A 26 -4.74 4.32 -14.07
C MET A 26 -3.83 5.53 -14.15
N HIS A 27 -4.16 6.46 -15.03
CA HIS A 27 -3.36 7.67 -15.24
C HIS A 27 -3.23 8.50 -13.95
N GLY A 28 -4.32 8.62 -13.17
CA GLY A 28 -4.30 9.38 -11.92
C GLY A 28 -3.38 8.78 -10.87
N TRP A 29 -3.35 7.45 -10.73
CA TRP A 29 -2.41 6.81 -9.80
C TRP A 29 -0.96 6.98 -10.24
N VAL A 30 -0.69 6.85 -11.54
CA VAL A 30 0.66 7.00 -12.10
C VAL A 30 1.15 8.42 -11.92
N GLU A 31 0.36 9.42 -12.30
CA GLU A 31 0.71 10.84 -12.19
C GLU A 31 0.97 11.22 -10.73
N PHE A 32 0.06 10.86 -9.82
CA PHE A 32 0.24 11.07 -8.39
C PHE A 32 1.54 10.43 -7.88
N SER A 33 1.79 9.16 -8.22
CA SER A 33 2.94 8.42 -7.71
C SER A 33 4.25 9.00 -8.22
N LEU A 34 4.33 9.37 -9.50
CA LEU A 34 5.53 9.99 -10.07
C LEU A 34 5.84 11.32 -9.41
N LYS A 35 4.82 12.15 -9.16
CA LYS A 35 4.97 13.40 -8.44
C LYS A 35 5.44 13.17 -6.99
N HIS A 36 4.78 12.25 -6.27
CA HIS A 36 5.14 11.92 -4.90
C HIS A 36 6.60 11.47 -4.77
N LEU A 37 7.05 10.57 -5.66
CA LEU A 37 8.44 10.09 -5.66
C LEU A 37 9.48 11.15 -6.04
N GLN A 38 9.08 12.26 -6.65
CA GLN A 38 9.99 13.37 -6.98
C GLN A 38 10.05 14.41 -5.85
N ASP A 39 8.93 14.61 -5.16
CA ASP A 39 8.75 15.70 -4.21
C ASP A 39 8.94 15.26 -2.75
N SER A 40 9.08 13.95 -2.48
CA SER A 40 9.06 13.38 -1.13
C SER A 40 9.98 12.16 -0.99
N ASP A 41 10.66 12.08 0.15
CA ASP A 41 11.41 10.89 0.59
C ASP A 41 10.52 9.88 1.34
N ILE A 42 9.21 10.15 1.46
CA ILE A 42 8.27 9.25 2.14
C ILE A 42 7.97 8.05 1.24
N PRO A 43 8.14 6.81 1.72
CA PRO A 43 7.83 5.60 0.96
C PRO A 43 6.37 5.56 0.50
N LEU A 44 6.14 5.00 -0.69
CA LEU A 44 4.82 4.87 -1.28
C LEU A 44 4.36 3.40 -1.23
N ARG A 45 3.20 3.14 -0.61
CA ARG A 45 2.59 1.81 -0.51
C ARG A 45 1.40 1.71 -1.47
N LEU A 46 1.54 0.93 -2.55
CA LEU A 46 0.42 0.61 -3.44
C LEU A 46 -0.18 -0.75 -3.08
N HIS A 47 -1.50 -0.82 -2.89
CA HIS A 47 -2.17 -2.05 -2.47
C HIS A 47 -3.57 -2.21 -3.08
N THR A 48 -4.12 -3.42 -3.01
CA THR A 48 -5.50 -3.74 -3.43
C THR A 48 -6.40 -4.16 -2.28
N LEU A 49 -5.97 -3.98 -1.02
CA LEU A 49 -6.75 -4.35 0.17
C LEU A 49 -8.22 -3.89 0.08
N PRO A 50 -9.16 -4.68 0.63
CA PRO A 50 -10.57 -4.31 0.67
C PRO A 50 -10.81 -2.91 1.22
N ALA A 51 -11.91 -2.28 0.82
CA ALA A 51 -12.31 -1.02 1.43
C ALA A 51 -12.55 -1.23 2.94
N PRO A 52 -12.12 -0.29 3.80
CA PRO A 52 -12.45 -0.37 5.21
C PRO A 52 -13.97 -0.42 5.36
N SER A 53 -14.46 -1.44 6.06
CA SER A 53 -15.89 -1.54 6.33
C SER A 53 -16.31 -0.40 7.26
N HIS A 54 -17.14 0.52 6.78
CA HIS A 54 -17.86 1.44 7.66
C HIS A 54 -18.86 0.61 8.48
N LYS A 55 -18.45 0.11 9.65
CA LYS A 55 -19.38 -0.43 10.64
C LYS A 55 -20.07 0.73 11.37
N GLU A 56 -21.02 1.36 10.69
CA GLU A 56 -22.16 2.01 11.35
C GLU A 56 -23.40 1.81 10.47
N LYS A 57 -24.10 0.71 10.69
CA LYS A 57 -25.55 0.67 10.50
C LYS A 57 -26.18 0.33 11.84
N PRO A 58 -27.12 1.13 12.35
CA PRO A 58 -27.79 0.84 13.60
C PRO A 58 -28.63 -0.43 13.44
N SER A 59 -28.52 -1.30 14.45
CA SER A 59 -29.36 -2.46 14.67
C SER A 59 -30.84 -2.06 14.59
N GLY A 60 -31.59 -2.67 13.69
CA GLY A 60 -33.01 -2.34 13.51
C GLY A 60 -33.75 -3.41 12.71
N HIS A 61 -34.52 -4.19 13.48
CA HIS A 61 -35.66 -5.05 13.11
C HIS A 61 -35.42 -6.48 12.62
N ASP A 62 -35.91 -7.39 13.48
CA ASP A 62 -36.29 -8.77 13.22
C ASP A 62 -37.00 -8.94 11.87
N ALA A 63 -36.41 -9.74 10.99
CA ALA A 63 -37.10 -10.35 9.86
C ALA A 63 -36.65 -11.81 9.75
N PRO A 64 -37.57 -12.75 9.45
CA PRO A 64 -37.34 -14.18 9.62
C PRO A 64 -36.32 -14.71 8.61
N ALA A 65 -35.54 -15.68 9.07
CA ALA A 65 -34.56 -16.42 8.31
C ALA A 65 -35.23 -17.26 7.22
N ASP A 66 -35.38 -16.72 6.02
CA ASP A 66 -35.42 -17.54 4.81
C ASP A 66 -35.11 -16.69 3.58
N LEU A 67 -34.35 -17.27 2.65
CA LEU A 67 -33.86 -16.69 1.38
C LEU A 67 -32.57 -15.85 1.45
N VAL A 68 -31.46 -16.48 1.84
CA VAL A 68 -30.13 -16.03 1.36
C VAL A 68 -29.94 -16.63 -0.04
N PRO A 69 -29.94 -15.84 -1.14
CA PRO A 69 -29.58 -16.39 -2.43
C PRO A 69 -28.09 -16.76 -2.39
N GLU A 70 -27.77 -18.01 -2.74
CA GLU A 70 -26.39 -18.46 -2.89
C GLU A 70 -25.66 -17.59 -3.92
N THR A 71 -24.93 -16.59 -3.43
CA THR A 71 -24.10 -15.75 -4.27
C THR A 71 -22.95 -16.61 -4.76
N LYS A 72 -22.92 -16.89 -6.07
CA LYS A 72 -21.78 -17.49 -6.78
C LYS A 72 -20.47 -17.03 -6.14
N ASP A 73 -19.65 -18.01 -5.79
CA ASP A 73 -18.32 -17.88 -5.21
C ASP A 73 -17.42 -17.03 -6.14
N ARG A 74 -17.56 -15.71 -6.03
CA ARG A 74 -16.90 -14.73 -6.88
C ARG A 74 -15.69 -14.24 -6.13
N MET A 75 -14.53 -14.32 -6.78
CA MET A 75 -13.29 -13.80 -6.23
C MET A 75 -13.48 -12.35 -5.76
N PRO A 76 -12.96 -11.99 -4.57
CA PRO A 76 -13.10 -10.65 -4.03
C PRO A 76 -12.39 -9.62 -4.92
N ASP A 77 -12.93 -8.40 -4.96
CA ASP A 77 -12.42 -7.32 -5.80
C ASP A 77 -10.94 -6.99 -5.55
N SER A 78 -10.46 -7.20 -4.33
CA SER A 78 -9.05 -7.04 -3.95
C SER A 78 -8.12 -7.99 -4.70
N THR A 79 -8.60 -9.20 -5.02
CA THR A 79 -7.84 -10.21 -5.75
C THR A 79 -7.94 -9.99 -7.25
N THR A 80 -9.14 -9.64 -7.76
CA THR A 80 -9.34 -9.41 -9.20
C THR A 80 -8.63 -8.15 -9.72
N THR A 81 -8.24 -7.24 -8.83
CA THR A 81 -7.52 -6.00 -9.17
C THR A 81 -5.99 -6.13 -9.14
N ILE A 82 -5.42 -7.27 -8.70
CA ILE A 82 -3.96 -7.48 -8.63
C ILE A 82 -3.27 -7.24 -9.98
N PRO A 83 -3.74 -7.78 -11.13
CA PRO A 83 -3.09 -7.51 -12.43
C PRO A 83 -3.04 -6.02 -12.78
N ARG A 84 -4.06 -5.26 -12.36
CA ARG A 84 -4.12 -3.81 -12.53
C ARG A 84 -3.10 -3.10 -11.65
N LEU A 85 -2.95 -3.51 -10.39
CA LEU A 85 -1.91 -3.01 -9.49
C LEU A 85 -0.52 -3.19 -10.09
N ILE A 86 -0.20 -4.40 -10.58
CA ILE A 86 1.10 -4.67 -11.22
C ILE A 86 1.28 -3.74 -12.43
N SER A 87 0.26 -3.58 -13.27
CA SER A 87 0.34 -2.68 -14.42
C SER A 87 0.67 -1.23 -14.01
N VAL A 88 0.05 -0.72 -12.95
CA VAL A 88 0.32 0.63 -12.43
C VAL A 88 1.76 0.75 -11.93
N VAL A 89 2.22 -0.19 -11.09
CA VAL A 89 3.59 -0.21 -10.56
C VAL A 89 4.63 -0.26 -11.68
N GLU A 90 4.41 -1.11 -12.68
CA GLU A 90 5.32 -1.24 -13.82
C GLU A 90 5.38 0.03 -14.68
N ILE A 91 4.27 0.75 -14.84
CA ILE A 91 4.26 2.05 -15.53
C ILE A 91 5.04 3.08 -14.73
N ILE A 92 4.81 3.18 -13.40
CA ILE A 92 5.53 4.11 -12.53
C ILE A 92 7.03 3.88 -12.61
N LYS A 93 7.50 2.62 -12.50
CA LYS A 93 8.93 2.29 -12.60
C LYS A 93 9.54 2.76 -13.92
N ARG A 94 8.88 2.46 -15.05
CA ARG A 94 9.37 2.86 -16.37
C ARG A 94 9.46 4.38 -16.52
N GLU A 95 8.44 5.12 -16.13
CA GLU A 95 8.40 6.58 -16.28
C GLU A 95 9.34 7.30 -15.30
N TYR A 96 9.48 6.77 -14.08
CA TYR A 96 10.41 7.31 -13.09
C TYR A 96 11.86 7.18 -13.57
N LEU A 97 12.26 6.00 -14.03
CA LEU A 97 13.61 5.76 -14.55
C LEU A 97 13.91 6.58 -15.81
N LYS A 98 12.93 6.75 -16.71
CA LYS A 98 13.08 7.67 -17.85
C LYS A 98 13.38 9.10 -17.39
N THR A 99 12.67 9.56 -16.36
CA THR A 99 12.86 10.92 -15.83
C THR A 99 14.24 11.08 -15.19
N LEU A 100 14.76 10.07 -14.49
CA LEU A 100 16.11 10.09 -13.93
C LEU A 100 17.19 10.11 -15.02
N SER A 101 17.05 9.27 -16.06
CA SER A 101 17.99 9.22 -17.18
C SER A 101 18.10 10.57 -17.91
N LEU A 102 16.98 11.30 -18.02
CA LEU A 102 16.95 12.63 -18.65
C LEU A 102 17.55 13.74 -17.78
N LYS A 103 17.59 13.57 -16.46
CA LYS A 103 18.03 14.61 -15.51
C LYS A 103 19.54 14.56 -15.18
N GLU A 104 20.32 13.65 -15.75
CA GLU A 104 21.78 13.48 -15.55
C GLU A 104 22.25 13.55 -14.08
N SER A 105 21.38 13.21 -13.13
CA SER A 105 21.72 13.19 -11.71
C SER A 105 22.65 12.01 -11.44
N ARG A 106 23.95 12.29 -11.23
CA ARG A 106 25.02 11.31 -10.89
C ARG A 106 24.71 10.42 -9.67
N SER A 107 23.66 10.74 -8.91
CA SER A 107 23.07 9.90 -7.88
C SER A 107 21.92 9.09 -8.50
N LEU A 108 22.24 8.00 -9.20
CA LEU A 108 21.25 7.00 -9.62
C LEU A 108 20.81 6.19 -8.39
N THR A 109 20.12 6.82 -7.44
CA THR A 109 19.38 6.07 -6.43
C THR A 109 18.16 5.50 -7.15
N GLY A 110 18.24 4.22 -7.49
CA GLY A 110 17.16 3.50 -8.17
C GLY A 110 15.89 3.44 -7.32
N LEU A 111 14.84 2.84 -7.88
CA LEU A 111 13.64 2.56 -7.11
C LEU A 111 13.84 1.25 -6.34
N HIS A 112 13.75 1.30 -5.01
CA HIS A 112 13.72 0.11 -4.16
C HIS A 112 12.26 -0.33 -3.96
N GLN A 113 11.96 -1.59 -4.24
CA GLN A 113 10.60 -2.14 -4.14
C GLN A 113 10.59 -3.36 -3.21
N TYR A 114 9.67 -3.36 -2.26
CA TYR A 114 9.37 -4.48 -1.36
C TYR A 114 7.95 -4.95 -1.64
N ASN A 115 7.74 -6.27 -1.72
CA ASN A 115 6.44 -6.86 -1.98
C ASN A 115 5.98 -7.66 -0.76
N GLU A 116 4.73 -7.47 -0.38
CA GLU A 116 4.05 -8.24 0.64
C GLU A 116 2.82 -8.90 0.01
N ILE A 117 2.66 -10.21 0.25
CA ILE A 117 1.47 -10.96 -0.15
C ILE A 117 0.96 -11.63 1.12
N GLY A 118 -0.29 -11.35 1.46
CA GLY A 118 -0.92 -11.88 2.66
C GLY A 118 -2.40 -12.12 2.46
N VAL A 119 -2.98 -12.85 3.41
CA VAL A 119 -4.42 -13.02 3.55
C VAL A 119 -4.88 -12.09 4.66
N LEU A 120 -5.96 -11.36 4.44
CA LEU A 120 -6.55 -10.53 5.47
C LEU A 120 -7.38 -11.45 6.39
N ASP A 121 -6.73 -12.00 7.40
CA ASP A 121 -7.44 -12.67 8.48
C ASP A 121 -8.20 -11.62 9.28
N SER A 122 -9.45 -11.91 9.64
CA SER A 122 -10.28 -10.98 10.43
C SER A 122 -9.74 -10.70 11.85
N SER A 123 -8.60 -11.29 12.22
CA SER A 123 -7.99 -11.23 13.55
C SER A 123 -6.61 -10.55 13.61
N THR A 124 -5.99 -10.15 12.49
CA THR A 124 -4.68 -9.48 12.52
C THR A 124 -4.85 -7.98 12.77
N ALA A 125 -4.19 -7.47 13.81
CA ALA A 125 -4.24 -6.06 14.15
C ALA A 125 -3.44 -5.23 13.12
N PRO A 126 -3.93 -4.05 12.71
CA PRO A 126 -3.28 -3.21 11.71
C PRO A 126 -1.86 -2.74 12.14
N GLU A 127 -1.59 -2.68 13.44
CA GLU A 127 -0.32 -2.23 14.02
C GLU A 127 0.85 -3.16 13.67
N ASP A 128 0.61 -4.48 13.59
CA ASP A 128 1.66 -5.45 13.26
C ASP A 128 2.19 -5.24 11.83
N ARG A 129 1.31 -4.88 10.89
CA ARG A 129 1.68 -4.70 9.49
C ARG A 129 2.54 -3.47 9.26
N ASP A 130 2.20 -2.35 9.90
CA ASP A 130 2.98 -1.12 9.75
C ASP A 130 4.38 -1.26 10.35
N GLN A 131 4.52 -2.02 11.43
CA GLN A 131 5.82 -2.34 12.01
C GLN A 131 6.67 -3.20 11.07
N MET A 132 6.09 -4.22 10.42
CA MET A 132 6.81 -5.03 9.43
C MET A 132 7.32 -4.21 8.25
N VAL A 133 6.50 -3.29 7.74
CA VAL A 133 6.89 -2.42 6.63
C VAL A 133 7.99 -1.46 7.03
N ALA A 134 7.91 -0.87 8.23
CA ALA A 134 8.97 -0.02 8.76
C ALA A 134 10.31 -0.79 8.88
N GLN A 135 10.28 -2.04 9.36
CA GLN A 135 11.49 -2.87 9.45
C GLN A 135 12.10 -3.17 8.06
N ALA A 136 11.26 -3.51 7.07
CA ALA A 136 11.73 -3.74 5.70
C ALA A 136 12.38 -2.49 5.09
N LEU A 137 11.81 -1.31 5.35
CA LEU A 137 12.33 -0.02 4.91
C LEU A 137 13.58 0.43 5.66
N ALA A 138 13.82 -0.08 6.86
CA ALA A 138 15.03 0.20 7.65
C ALA A 138 16.25 -0.63 7.19
N GLY A 139 16.06 -1.63 6.30
CA GLY A 139 17.15 -2.46 5.78
C GLY A 139 17.69 -3.49 6.78
N THR A 140 17.04 -3.68 7.92
CA THR A 140 17.30 -4.80 8.85
C THR A 140 16.63 -6.06 8.31
N SER A 141 17.40 -6.94 7.69
CA SER A 141 16.92 -8.26 7.27
C SER A 141 16.53 -9.10 8.49
N LEU A 142 15.40 -9.83 8.39
CA LEU A 142 15.03 -10.93 9.28
C LEU A 142 16.11 -12.03 9.28
#